data_AF-A0A5M6IMX4-F1
#
_entry.id   AF-A0A5M6IMX4-F1
#
_cell.length_a   1.000
_cell.length_b   1.000
_cell.length_c   1.000
_cell.angle_alpha   90.00
_cell.angle_beta   90.00
_cell.angle_gamma   90.00
#
_symmetry.space_group_name_H-M   'P 1'
#
loop_
_entity.id
_entity.type
_entity.pdbx_description
1 polymer ?
#
loop_
_entity_poly.entity_id
_entity_poly.type
_entity_poly.pdbx_seq_one_letter_code
_entity_poly.pdbx_strand_id
1 'polypeptide(L)'
;MSGLISIPRVSSKAEGGWMSPGRAAPGRIATVRPCRAISLRPCARQPWTPGPGGSRLIRGWRKELRTAFLAIGLAGLLGGTAVAQTVPLSPAAVVATRQAGFKLLGGSMNEMKRAVETSSDVKSFKQSAEGIVAWGRVLPGLFPVGTEANSKAKPAVWSDVAGFEKASAALVAAAEGLEKAAASGDSAAFAAALKATGETCGGCHRPFRQR
;
A
#
# COMPACT_ATOMS: atom_id res chain seq x y z
N MET A 1 42.73 -47.86 -4.01
CA MET A 1 42.77 -47.63 -5.48
C MET A 1 42.13 -46.27 -5.70
N SER A 2 42.97 -45.24 -5.71
CA SER A 2 42.58 -43.83 -5.71
C SER A 2 42.49 -43.33 -7.15
N GLY A 3 41.31 -42.86 -7.57
CA GLY A 3 41.09 -42.26 -8.89
C GLY A 3 40.89 -40.76 -8.79
N LEU A 4 41.94 -40.00 -9.12
CA LEU A 4 41.93 -38.55 -9.31
C LEU A 4 41.33 -38.22 -10.68
N ILE A 5 40.34 -37.32 -10.72
CA ILE A 5 39.84 -36.72 -11.97
C ILE A 5 40.36 -35.29 -12.06
N SER A 6 41.09 -35.05 -13.13
CA SER A 6 41.85 -33.85 -13.46
C SER A 6 40.98 -32.66 -13.84
N ILE A 7 41.36 -31.48 -13.33
CA ILE A 7 40.83 -30.16 -13.70
C ILE A 7 41.68 -29.61 -14.86
N PRO A 8 41.11 -29.07 -15.95
CA PRO A 8 41.90 -28.42 -16.99
C PRO A 8 42.39 -27.03 -16.56
N ARG A 9 43.70 -26.83 -16.77
CA ARG A 9 44.49 -25.62 -16.55
C ARG A 9 44.27 -24.62 -17.70
N VAL A 10 43.74 -23.43 -17.41
CA VAL A 10 43.81 -22.29 -18.33
C VAL A 10 45.16 -21.60 -18.15
N SER A 11 45.96 -21.61 -19.21
CA SER A 11 47.28 -20.99 -19.30
C SER A 11 47.15 -19.49 -19.55
N SER A 12 47.88 -18.73 -18.74
CA SER A 12 48.26 -17.34 -18.89
C SER A 12 48.96 -17.06 -20.22
N LYS A 13 48.66 -15.91 -20.84
CA LYS A 13 49.65 -15.13 -21.57
C LYS A 13 49.45 -13.65 -21.27
N ALA A 14 50.53 -13.03 -20.80
CA ALA A 14 50.60 -11.69 -20.26
C ALA A 14 51.49 -10.86 -21.18
N GLU A 15 50.96 -9.81 -21.81
CA GLU A 15 51.67 -8.71 -22.47
C GLU A 15 50.64 -7.57 -22.47
N GLY A 16 50.79 -6.36 -21.95
CA GLY A 16 51.92 -5.47 -21.72
C GLY A 16 51.32 -4.06 -21.91
N GLY A 17 51.64 -3.10 -21.04
CA GLY A 17 51.17 -1.71 -21.23
C GLY A 17 50.85 -0.98 -19.94
N TRP A 18 51.90 -0.52 -19.26
CA TRP A 18 51.80 0.44 -18.17
C TRP A 18 51.25 1.75 -18.71
N MET A 19 50.00 2.08 -18.39
CA MET A 19 49.43 3.41 -18.61
C MET A 19 49.46 4.18 -17.29
N SER A 20 50.47 5.04 -17.20
CA SER A 20 50.60 6.07 -16.18
C SER A 20 49.33 6.95 -16.13
N PRO A 21 48.73 7.21 -14.96
CA PRO A 21 47.69 8.22 -14.86
C PRO A 21 48.31 9.60 -15.10
N GLY A 22 47.74 10.32 -16.06
CA GLY A 22 48.14 11.67 -16.45
C GLY A 22 48.10 12.64 -15.27
N ARG A 23 49.16 13.44 -15.15
CA ARG A 23 49.24 14.62 -14.28
C ARG A 23 48.12 15.60 -14.66
N ALA A 24 47.13 15.74 -13.78
CA ALA A 24 46.23 16.88 -13.80
C ALA A 24 46.99 18.14 -13.36
N ALA A 25 46.84 19.21 -14.12
CA ALA A 25 47.42 20.52 -13.84
C ALA A 25 46.90 21.11 -12.51
N PRO A 26 47.70 21.93 -11.79
CA PRO A 26 47.24 22.62 -10.60
C PRO A 26 46.23 23.70 -10.97
N GLY A 27 44.95 23.36 -10.93
CA GLY A 27 43.86 24.32 -10.90
C GLY A 27 43.91 25.09 -9.59
N ARG A 28 43.98 26.42 -9.70
CA ARG A 28 43.91 27.37 -8.58
C ARG A 28 42.78 27.00 -7.63
N ILE A 29 43.14 26.65 -6.40
CA ILE A 29 42.23 26.53 -5.27
C ILE A 29 41.61 27.92 -5.06
N ALA A 30 40.34 28.06 -5.45
CA ALA A 30 39.54 29.20 -5.03
C ALA A 30 39.47 29.15 -3.50
N THR A 31 40.03 30.17 -2.86
CA THR A 31 39.95 30.34 -1.42
C THR A 31 38.47 30.43 -1.04
N VAL A 32 37.96 29.38 -0.39
CA VAL A 32 36.64 29.42 0.22
C VAL A 32 36.73 30.45 1.34
N ARG A 33 36.06 31.59 1.17
CA ARG A 33 35.95 32.62 2.22
C ARG A 33 35.47 31.92 3.49
N PRO A 34 36.15 32.06 4.63
CA PRO A 34 35.62 31.54 5.88
C PRO A 34 34.27 32.22 6.12
N CYS A 35 33.20 31.42 6.19
CA CYS A 35 31.95 31.88 6.77
C CYS A 35 32.28 32.36 8.18
N ARG A 36 32.09 33.66 8.43
CA ARG A 36 32.12 34.21 9.77
C ARG A 36 31.25 33.33 10.64
N ALA A 37 31.81 32.85 11.74
CA ALA A 37 31.10 32.11 12.76
C ALA A 37 29.90 32.95 13.24
N ILE A 38 28.71 32.62 12.74
CA ILE A 38 27.46 33.04 13.36
C ILE A 38 27.44 32.30 14.69
N SER A 39 27.62 33.01 15.80
CA SER A 39 27.48 32.43 17.13
C SER A 39 26.07 31.86 17.23
N LEU A 40 25.94 30.54 17.18
CA LEU A 40 24.70 29.86 17.53
C LEU A 40 24.53 30.04 19.03
N ARG A 41 23.84 31.10 19.43
CA ARG A 41 23.27 31.20 20.77
C ARG A 41 22.35 29.99 20.92
N PRO A 42 22.57 29.10 21.89
CA PRO A 42 21.65 27.99 22.11
C PRO A 42 20.27 28.60 22.36
N CYS A 43 19.28 28.15 21.58
CA CYS A 43 17.87 28.39 21.89
C CYS A 43 17.60 27.73 23.25
N ALA A 44 17.80 28.50 24.32
CA ALA A 44 17.26 28.18 25.62
C ALA A 44 15.75 28.10 25.45
N ARG A 45 15.20 26.89 25.56
CA ARG A 45 13.76 26.64 25.70
C ARG A 45 13.29 27.50 26.87
N GLN A 46 12.61 28.59 26.56
CA GLN A 46 11.86 29.33 27.57
C GLN A 46 10.69 28.42 27.97
N PRO A 47 10.57 28.00 29.25
CA PRO A 47 9.40 27.26 29.69
C PRO A 47 8.17 28.17 29.54
N TRP A 48 7.19 27.71 28.76
CA TRP A 48 5.91 28.38 28.63
C TRP A 48 5.25 28.43 30.01
N THR A 49 5.15 29.62 30.59
CA THR A 49 4.37 29.87 31.81
C THR A 49 3.05 30.51 31.41
N PRO A 50 1.90 29.86 31.68
CA PRO A 50 0.61 30.48 31.43
C PRO A 50 0.41 31.65 32.39
N GLY A 51 0.13 32.84 31.85
CA GLY A 51 -0.10 34.05 32.63
C GLY A 51 -1.31 33.93 33.60
N PRO A 52 -1.29 34.64 34.74
CA PRO A 52 -2.33 34.55 35.76
C PRO A 52 -3.58 35.34 35.33
N GLY A 53 -4.37 34.78 34.42
CA GLY A 53 -5.61 35.39 33.95
C GLY A 53 -6.68 34.43 33.41
N GLY A 54 -6.32 33.21 33.04
CA GLY A 54 -7.25 32.28 32.35
C GLY A 54 -8.20 31.48 33.24
N SER A 55 -8.00 31.44 34.55
CA SER A 55 -8.66 30.44 35.41
C SER A 55 -10.08 30.77 35.87
N ARG A 56 -10.53 32.03 35.74
CA ARG A 56 -11.91 32.43 36.09
C ARG A 56 -12.90 32.22 34.94
N LEU A 57 -12.47 32.38 33.69
CA LEU A 57 -13.32 32.19 32.51
C LEU A 57 -13.62 30.70 32.26
N ILE A 58 -12.65 29.80 32.42
CA ILE A 58 -12.84 28.35 32.21
C ILE A 58 -13.77 27.65 33.22
N ARG A 59 -14.13 28.29 34.34
CA ARG A 59 -15.01 27.68 35.37
C ARG A 59 -16.50 27.90 35.09
N GLY A 60 -16.90 29.00 34.46
CA GLY A 60 -18.29 29.24 34.05
C GLY A 60 -18.72 28.30 32.93
N TRP A 61 -17.82 28.08 31.96
CA TRP A 61 -18.09 27.31 30.75
C TRP A 61 -18.33 25.81 31.04
N ARG A 62 -17.73 25.25 32.10
CA ARG A 62 -17.97 23.84 32.49
C ARG A 62 -19.36 23.58 33.04
N LYS A 63 -20.08 24.58 33.55
CA LYS A 63 -21.44 24.39 34.10
C LYS A 63 -22.49 24.48 33.00
N GLU A 64 -22.36 25.46 32.10
CA GLU A 64 -23.27 25.66 30.96
C GLU A 64 -23.10 24.59 29.86
N LEU A 65 -21.88 24.07 29.65
CA LEU A 65 -21.68 22.99 28.68
C LEU A 65 -22.29 21.67 29.15
N ARG A 66 -22.30 21.38 30.46
CA ARG A 66 -22.88 20.13 31.02
C ARG A 66 -24.39 20.07 30.86
N THR A 67 -25.09 21.18 30.99
CA THR A 67 -26.54 21.28 30.75
C THR A 67 -26.86 21.20 29.26
N ALA A 68 -26.04 21.81 28.39
CA ALA A 68 -26.17 21.69 26.94
C ALA A 68 -25.94 20.26 26.41
N PHE A 69 -24.97 19.51 26.95
CA PHE A 69 -24.73 18.11 26.56
C PHE A 69 -25.86 17.15 26.97
N LEU A 70 -26.54 17.40 28.09
CA LEU A 70 -27.70 16.59 28.51
C LEU A 70 -28.94 16.84 27.64
N ALA A 71 -29.15 18.07 27.17
CA ALA A 71 -30.25 18.39 26.25
C ALA A 71 -30.02 17.83 24.83
N ILE A 72 -28.77 17.78 24.36
CA ILE A 72 -28.42 17.18 23.06
C ILE A 72 -28.44 15.65 23.12
N GLY A 73 -28.11 15.05 24.28
CA GLY A 73 -28.16 13.59 24.48
C GLY A 73 -29.56 12.98 24.38
N LEU A 74 -30.62 13.74 24.71
CA LEU A 74 -32.01 13.23 24.66
C LEU A 74 -32.67 13.35 23.28
N ALA A 75 -32.20 14.27 22.42
CA ALA A 75 -32.70 14.41 21.05
C ALA A 75 -32.07 13.40 20.06
N GLY A 76 -30.96 12.76 20.42
CA GLY A 76 -30.28 11.77 19.57
C GLY A 76 -30.95 10.38 19.54
N LEU A 77 -31.98 10.12 20.35
CA LEU A 77 -32.57 8.78 20.50
C LEU A 77 -33.68 8.45 19.47
N LEU A 78 -34.08 9.38 18.59
CA LEU A 78 -35.22 9.16 17.67
C LEU A 78 -34.98 9.51 16.19
N GLY A 79 -33.78 9.93 15.78
CA GLY A 79 -33.57 10.40 14.41
C GLY A 79 -32.21 10.06 13.84
N GLY A 80 -32.08 8.87 13.22
CA GLY A 80 -30.84 8.51 12.56
C GLY A 80 -30.75 7.09 12.04
N THR A 81 -31.82 6.50 11.49
CA THR A 81 -31.61 5.38 10.56
C THR A 81 -31.01 5.97 9.29
N ALA A 82 -29.68 5.96 9.18
CA ALA A 82 -28.99 6.21 7.93
C ALA A 82 -29.39 5.09 6.95
N VAL A 83 -30.49 5.28 6.23
CA VAL A 83 -30.80 4.44 5.09
C VAL A 83 -29.74 4.77 4.04
N ALA A 84 -28.88 3.81 3.73
CA ALA A 84 -27.97 3.94 2.60
C ALA A 84 -28.85 4.08 1.35
N GLN A 85 -29.00 5.29 0.83
CA GLN A 85 -29.71 5.52 -0.42
C GLN A 85 -28.86 4.94 -1.55
N THR A 86 -29.21 3.75 -2.02
CA THR A 86 -28.59 3.16 -3.21
C THR A 86 -29.14 3.85 -4.45
N VAL A 87 -28.47 4.91 -4.91
CA VAL A 87 -28.74 5.43 -6.25
C VAL A 87 -28.30 4.35 -7.25
N PRO A 88 -29.21 3.81 -8.08
CA PRO A 88 -28.83 2.78 -9.04
C PRO A 88 -27.83 3.37 -10.05
N LEU A 89 -26.62 2.81 -10.08
CA LEU A 89 -25.60 3.18 -11.05
C LEU A 89 -26.01 2.67 -12.44
N SER A 90 -25.72 3.45 -13.48
CA SER A 90 -25.86 2.97 -14.85
C SER A 90 -24.93 1.76 -15.10
N PRO A 91 -25.25 0.86 -16.05
CA PRO A 91 -24.38 -0.26 -16.34
C PRO A 91 -22.94 0.17 -16.68
N ALA A 92 -22.78 1.26 -17.43
CA ALA A 92 -21.48 1.85 -17.74
C ALA A 92 -20.73 2.32 -16.48
N ALA A 93 -21.43 2.93 -15.52
CA ALA A 93 -20.84 3.35 -14.25
C ALA A 93 -20.39 2.14 -13.41
N VAL A 94 -21.18 1.05 -13.38
CA VAL A 94 -20.77 -0.21 -12.70
C VAL A 94 -19.50 -0.79 -13.32
N VAL A 95 -19.42 -0.83 -14.66
CA VAL A 95 -18.23 -1.28 -15.40
C VAL A 95 -17.01 -0.39 -15.06
N ALA A 96 -17.19 0.93 -15.05
CA ALA A 96 -16.12 1.87 -14.71
C ALA A 96 -15.64 1.68 -13.25
N THR A 97 -16.56 1.50 -12.30
CA THR A 97 -16.24 1.27 -10.88
C THR A 97 -15.38 0.02 -10.70
N ARG A 98 -15.78 -1.13 -11.27
CA ARG A 98 -14.97 -2.36 -11.12
C ARG A 98 -13.60 -2.25 -11.81
N GLN A 99 -13.53 -1.59 -12.97
CA GLN A 99 -12.25 -1.34 -13.65
C GLN A 99 -11.32 -0.43 -12.84
N ALA A 100 -11.85 0.62 -12.22
CA ALA A 100 -11.08 1.49 -11.32
C ALA A 100 -10.59 0.72 -10.09
N GLY A 101 -11.45 -0.09 -9.48
CA GLY A 101 -11.07 -0.97 -8.36
C GLY A 101 -9.93 -1.93 -8.74
N PHE A 102 -10.02 -2.61 -9.89
CA PHE A 102 -8.93 -3.48 -10.36
C PHE A 102 -7.61 -2.73 -10.62
N LYS A 103 -7.67 -1.50 -11.13
CA LYS A 103 -6.47 -0.66 -11.30
C LYS A 103 -5.83 -0.32 -9.95
N LEU A 104 -6.64 0.06 -8.97
CA LEU A 104 -6.18 0.35 -7.61
C LEU A 104 -5.52 -0.88 -6.99
N LEU A 105 -6.17 -2.04 -7.06
CA LEU A 105 -5.62 -3.30 -6.57
C LEU A 105 -4.28 -3.65 -7.24
N GLY A 106 -4.20 -3.49 -8.57
CA GLY A 106 -2.96 -3.72 -9.31
C GLY A 106 -1.83 -2.78 -8.85
N GLY A 107 -2.14 -1.52 -8.58
CA GLY A 107 -1.20 -0.56 -8.01
C GLY A 107 -0.71 -0.97 -6.62
N SER A 108 -1.61 -1.34 -5.72
CA SER A 108 -1.26 -1.81 -4.37
C SER A 108 -0.37 -3.06 -4.41
N MET A 109 -0.69 -4.03 -5.28
CA MET A 109 0.12 -5.24 -5.46
C MET A 109 1.54 -4.92 -5.97
N ASN A 110 1.67 -3.96 -6.89
CA ASN A 110 2.98 -3.53 -7.40
C ASN A 110 3.81 -2.83 -6.33
N GLU A 111 3.21 -2.00 -5.49
CA GLU A 111 3.95 -1.33 -4.40
C GLU A 111 4.39 -2.34 -3.33
N MET A 112 3.54 -3.30 -2.98
CA MET A 112 3.93 -4.41 -2.09
C MET A 112 5.08 -5.23 -2.68
N LYS A 113 5.04 -5.51 -3.98
CA LYS A 113 6.11 -6.22 -4.69
C LYS A 113 7.42 -5.42 -4.63
N ARG A 114 7.36 -4.13 -4.94
CA ARG A 114 8.54 -3.25 -4.85
C ARG A 114 9.12 -3.23 -3.43
N ALA A 115 8.26 -3.17 -2.41
CA ALA A 115 8.72 -3.23 -1.01
C ALA A 115 9.45 -4.53 -0.68
N VAL A 116 8.98 -5.67 -1.19
CA VAL A 116 9.70 -6.95 -1.06
C VAL A 116 11.06 -6.90 -1.76
N GLU A 117 11.10 -6.39 -3.00
CA GLU A 117 12.34 -6.29 -3.80
C GLU A 117 13.38 -5.36 -3.17
N THR A 118 12.95 -4.27 -2.53
CA THR A 118 13.83 -3.31 -1.86
C THR A 118 14.04 -3.60 -0.37
N SER A 119 13.51 -4.72 0.15
CA SER A 119 13.58 -5.07 1.57
C SER A 119 13.06 -3.97 2.51
N SER A 120 11.99 -3.28 2.08
CA SER A 120 11.30 -2.26 2.87
C SER A 120 10.42 -2.88 3.97
N ASP A 121 9.97 -2.05 4.92
CA ASP A 121 9.04 -2.48 5.96
C ASP A 121 7.69 -2.92 5.37
N VAL A 122 7.39 -4.21 5.49
CA VAL A 122 6.16 -4.82 4.98
C VAL A 122 4.96 -4.60 5.89
N LYS A 123 5.18 -4.18 7.14
CA LYS A 123 4.10 -4.02 8.13
C LYS A 123 3.11 -2.92 7.76
N SER A 124 3.61 -1.90 7.05
CA SER A 124 2.80 -0.81 6.50
C SER A 124 1.73 -1.25 5.49
N PHE A 125 1.80 -2.47 4.95
CA PHE A 125 0.86 -2.97 3.94
C PHE A 125 -0.34 -3.72 4.50
N LYS A 126 -0.51 -3.82 5.82
CA LYS A 126 -1.67 -4.50 6.43
C LYS A 126 -2.99 -3.95 5.87
N GLN A 127 -3.16 -2.62 5.86
CA GLN A 127 -4.37 -1.96 5.37
C GLN A 127 -4.58 -2.17 3.86
N SER A 128 -3.49 -2.24 3.09
CA SER A 128 -3.56 -2.57 1.66
C SER A 128 -4.08 -4.00 1.45
N ALA A 129 -3.63 -4.96 2.26
CA ALA A 129 -4.11 -6.33 2.23
C ALA A 129 -5.59 -6.44 2.65
N GLU A 130 -6.00 -5.73 3.71
CA GLU A 130 -7.42 -5.62 4.11
C GLU A 130 -8.30 -5.07 2.98
N GLY A 131 -7.80 -4.08 2.24
CA GLY A 131 -8.49 -3.52 1.08
C GLY A 131 -8.73 -4.58 -0.01
N ILE A 132 -7.77 -5.47 -0.24
CA ILE A 132 -7.92 -6.59 -1.19
C ILE A 132 -8.97 -7.60 -0.69
N VAL A 133 -8.97 -7.92 0.61
CA VAL A 133 -9.98 -8.78 1.24
C VAL A 133 -11.37 -8.19 1.05
N ALA A 134 -11.56 -6.91 1.40
CA ALA A 134 -12.83 -6.21 1.27
C ALA A 134 -13.30 -6.17 -0.19
N TRP A 135 -12.39 -5.90 -1.12
CA TRP A 135 -12.69 -5.90 -2.55
C TRP A 135 -13.14 -7.27 -3.04
N GLY A 136 -12.42 -8.34 -2.70
CA GLY A 136 -12.75 -9.70 -3.10
C GLY A 136 -14.14 -10.15 -2.63
N ARG A 137 -14.62 -9.63 -1.50
CA ARG A 137 -15.97 -9.92 -0.98
C ARG A 137 -17.08 -9.24 -1.78
N VAL A 138 -16.87 -8.01 -2.23
CA VAL A 138 -17.88 -7.25 -2.99
C VAL A 138 -17.81 -7.50 -4.49
N LEU A 139 -16.68 -7.98 -5.00
CA LEU A 139 -16.39 -8.09 -6.42
C LEU A 139 -17.45 -8.86 -7.23
N PRO A 140 -17.96 -10.03 -6.80
CA PRO A 140 -18.96 -10.76 -7.57
C PRO A 140 -20.23 -9.95 -7.83
N GLY A 141 -20.65 -9.12 -6.87
CA GLY A 141 -21.82 -8.25 -6.99
C GLY A 141 -21.66 -7.10 -8.01
N LEU A 142 -20.45 -6.85 -8.50
CA LEU A 142 -20.18 -5.83 -9.52
C LEU A 142 -20.32 -6.35 -10.96
N PHE A 143 -20.86 -7.55 -11.16
CA PHE A 143 -21.13 -8.14 -12.47
C PHE A 143 -22.62 -8.45 -12.70
N PRO A 144 -23.55 -7.49 -12.49
CA PRO A 144 -24.94 -7.71 -12.85
C PRO A 144 -25.08 -7.92 -14.37
N VAL A 145 -26.13 -8.64 -14.77
CA VAL A 145 -26.51 -8.78 -16.19
C VAL A 145 -26.75 -7.39 -16.79
N GLY A 146 -26.35 -7.18 -18.04
CA GLY A 146 -26.39 -5.88 -18.71
C GLY A 146 -25.08 -5.09 -18.59
N THR A 147 -24.02 -5.66 -17.98
CA THR A 147 -22.69 -5.04 -17.87
C THR A 147 -21.62 -5.70 -18.75
N GLU A 148 -22.04 -6.36 -19.82
CA GLU A 148 -21.19 -7.07 -20.77
C GLU A 148 -20.46 -6.09 -21.70
N ALA A 149 -21.15 -5.03 -22.13
CA ALA A 149 -20.61 -4.03 -23.04
C ALA A 149 -19.47 -3.21 -22.40
N ASN A 150 -18.49 -2.79 -23.23
CA ASN A 150 -17.32 -1.99 -22.80
C ASN A 150 -16.51 -2.61 -21.65
N SER A 151 -16.57 -3.95 -21.53
CA SER A 151 -15.91 -4.74 -20.50
C SER A 151 -15.01 -5.80 -21.14
N LYS A 152 -13.89 -6.13 -20.47
CA LYS A 152 -13.06 -7.30 -20.81
C LYS A 152 -13.53 -8.58 -20.13
N ALA A 153 -14.71 -8.58 -19.49
CA ALA A 153 -15.29 -9.77 -18.89
C ALA A 153 -15.69 -10.76 -19.99
N LYS A 154 -15.35 -12.04 -19.83
CA LYS A 154 -15.82 -13.11 -20.72
C LYS A 154 -17.27 -13.48 -20.36
N PRO A 155 -18.05 -14.04 -21.31
CA PRO A 155 -19.39 -14.57 -21.03
C PRO A 155 -19.43 -15.57 -19.87
N ALA A 156 -18.31 -16.28 -19.65
CA ALA A 156 -18.09 -17.21 -18.55
C ALA A 156 -18.41 -16.63 -17.15
N VAL A 157 -18.27 -15.31 -16.96
CA VAL A 157 -18.63 -14.66 -15.67
C VAL A 157 -20.10 -14.88 -15.31
N TRP A 158 -20.99 -14.85 -16.31
CA TRP A 158 -22.43 -15.00 -16.11
C TRP A 158 -22.91 -16.44 -16.32
N SER A 159 -22.21 -17.24 -17.14
CA SER A 159 -22.58 -18.64 -17.34
C SER A 159 -22.03 -19.60 -16.28
N ASP A 160 -20.94 -19.24 -15.61
CA ASP A 160 -20.31 -20.00 -14.51
C ASP A 160 -20.12 -19.11 -13.27
N VAL A 161 -21.25 -18.65 -12.72
CA VAL A 161 -21.27 -17.79 -11.53
C VAL A 161 -20.59 -18.47 -10.34
N ALA A 162 -20.83 -19.77 -10.15
CA ALA A 162 -20.23 -20.53 -9.05
C ALA A 162 -18.70 -20.60 -9.16
N GLY A 163 -18.16 -20.83 -10.37
CA GLY A 163 -16.73 -20.79 -10.61
C GLY A 163 -16.12 -19.40 -10.40
N PHE A 164 -16.85 -18.34 -10.80
CA PHE A 164 -16.43 -16.96 -10.59
C PHE A 164 -16.40 -16.57 -9.10
N GLU A 165 -17.45 -16.90 -8.35
CA GLU A 165 -17.52 -16.68 -6.90
C GLU A 165 -16.44 -17.45 -6.16
N LYS A 166 -16.19 -18.72 -6.55
CA LYS A 166 -15.09 -19.53 -6.00
C LYS A 166 -13.73 -18.89 -6.26
N ALA A 167 -13.51 -18.33 -7.46
CA ALA A 167 -12.26 -17.62 -7.77
C ALA A 167 -12.11 -16.34 -6.92
N SER A 168 -13.21 -15.63 -6.66
CA SER A 168 -13.22 -14.46 -5.76
C SER A 168 -12.95 -14.85 -4.31
N ALA A 169 -13.55 -15.95 -3.82
CA ALA A 169 -13.31 -16.47 -2.49
C ALA A 169 -11.85 -16.93 -2.30
N ALA A 170 -11.22 -17.49 -3.34
CA ALA A 170 -9.80 -17.82 -3.30
C ALA A 170 -8.91 -16.58 -3.16
N LEU A 171 -9.26 -15.47 -3.83
CA LEU A 171 -8.57 -14.18 -3.62
C LEU A 171 -8.73 -13.69 -2.18
N VAL A 172 -9.93 -13.74 -1.61
CA VAL A 172 -10.21 -13.35 -0.22
C VAL A 172 -9.33 -14.16 0.75
N ALA A 173 -9.33 -15.49 0.64
CA ALA A 173 -8.54 -16.35 1.51
C ALA A 173 -7.03 -16.09 1.40
N ALA A 174 -6.50 -15.90 0.18
CA ALA A 174 -5.10 -15.58 -0.02
C ALA A 174 -4.73 -14.21 0.57
N ALA A 175 -5.60 -13.21 0.38
CA ALA A 175 -5.39 -11.86 0.89
C ALA A 175 -5.48 -11.79 2.43
N GLU A 176 -6.30 -12.61 3.07
CA GLU A 176 -6.29 -12.77 4.55
C GLU A 176 -4.96 -13.36 5.05
N GLY A 177 -4.35 -14.26 4.28
CA GLY A 177 -3.00 -14.74 4.53
C GLY A 177 -1.95 -13.63 4.39
N LEU A 178 -2.08 -12.79 3.35
CA LEU A 178 -1.22 -11.64 3.12
C LEU A 178 -1.35 -10.59 4.24
N GLU A 179 -2.56 -10.33 4.72
CA GLU A 179 -2.81 -9.44 5.86
C GLU A 179 -2.07 -9.93 7.12
N LYS A 180 -2.19 -11.22 7.44
CA LYS A 180 -1.53 -11.83 8.60
C LYS A 180 -0.01 -11.74 8.49
N ALA A 181 0.54 -12.00 7.30
CA ALA A 181 1.97 -11.88 7.04
C ALA A 181 2.47 -10.43 7.11
N ALA A 182 1.67 -9.46 6.66
CA ALA A 182 1.98 -8.05 6.83
C ALA A 182 2.01 -7.68 8.32
N ALA A 183 1.00 -8.11 9.09
CA ALA A 183 0.89 -7.80 10.51
C ALA A 183 2.07 -8.34 11.34
N SER A 184 2.64 -9.49 10.97
CA SER A 184 3.80 -10.07 11.64
C SER A 184 5.11 -9.33 11.33
N GLY A 185 5.19 -8.62 10.20
CA GLY A 185 6.41 -7.95 9.74
C GLY A 185 7.46 -8.92 9.17
N ASP A 186 7.11 -10.19 8.95
CA ASP A 186 8.01 -11.17 8.37
C ASP A 186 8.05 -11.00 6.84
N SER A 187 9.12 -10.40 6.32
CA SER A 187 9.28 -10.15 4.89
C SER A 187 9.28 -11.41 4.02
N ALA A 188 9.77 -12.55 4.53
CA ALA A 188 9.78 -13.80 3.77
C ALA A 188 8.37 -14.40 3.69
N ALA A 189 7.66 -14.44 4.82
CA ALA A 189 6.25 -14.86 4.85
C ALA A 189 5.37 -13.93 4.00
N PHE A 190 5.62 -12.61 4.05
CA PHE A 190 4.90 -11.63 3.25
C PHE A 190 5.15 -11.83 1.76
N ALA A 191 6.39 -12.05 1.33
CA ALA A 191 6.72 -12.34 -0.06
C ALA A 191 6.02 -13.62 -0.57
N ALA A 192 5.98 -14.68 0.24
CA ALA A 192 5.28 -15.91 -0.10
C ALA A 192 3.76 -15.69 -0.22
N ALA A 193 3.15 -14.98 0.74
CA ALA A 193 1.73 -14.65 0.72
C ALA A 193 1.35 -13.72 -0.45
N LEU A 194 2.23 -12.77 -0.79
CA LEU A 194 2.04 -11.86 -1.91
C LEU A 194 2.05 -12.63 -3.24
N LYS A 195 2.98 -13.58 -3.40
CA LYS A 195 3.02 -14.50 -4.55
C LYS A 195 1.74 -15.33 -4.65
N ALA A 196 1.31 -15.96 -3.55
CA ALA A 196 0.08 -16.75 -3.50
C ALA A 196 -1.15 -15.91 -3.87
N THR A 197 -1.23 -14.66 -3.40
CA THR A 197 -2.28 -13.71 -3.77
C THR A 197 -2.22 -13.37 -5.26
N GLY A 198 -1.03 -13.13 -5.82
CA GLY A 198 -0.86 -12.89 -7.26
C GLY A 198 -1.30 -14.08 -8.14
N GLU A 199 -1.13 -15.31 -7.66
CA GLU A 199 -1.57 -16.52 -8.37
C GLU A 199 -3.10 -16.60 -8.51
N THR A 200 -3.86 -16.10 -7.52
CA THR A 200 -5.33 -16.05 -7.58
C THR A 200 -5.83 -15.04 -8.62
N CYS A 201 -5.11 -13.93 -8.81
CA CYS A 201 -5.36 -12.98 -9.91
C CYS A 201 -5.28 -13.70 -11.27
N GLY A 202 -4.26 -14.54 -11.47
CA GLY A 202 -4.13 -15.39 -12.65
C GLY A 202 -5.23 -16.46 -12.74
N GLY A 203 -5.58 -17.07 -11.61
CA GLY A 203 -6.65 -18.06 -11.48
C GLY A 203 -8.01 -17.54 -11.92
N CYS A 204 -8.33 -16.28 -11.63
CA CYS A 204 -9.56 -15.63 -12.06
C CYS A 204 -9.47 -15.07 -13.50
N HIS A 205 -8.38 -14.39 -13.86
CA HIS A 205 -8.29 -13.73 -15.16
C HIS A 205 -8.27 -14.70 -16.34
N ARG A 206 -7.67 -15.90 -16.22
CA ARG A 206 -7.62 -16.88 -17.32
C ARG A 206 -9.02 -17.30 -17.81
N PRO A 207 -9.92 -17.80 -16.93
CA PRO A 207 -11.27 -18.19 -17.33
C PRO A 207 -12.21 -17.01 -17.58
N PHE A 208 -12.07 -15.89 -16.86
CA PHE A 208 -13.11 -14.85 -16.80
C PHE A 208 -12.76 -13.51 -17.44
N ARG A 209 -11.51 -13.27 -17.86
CA ARG A 209 -11.08 -12.01 -18.48
C ARG A 209 -10.45 -12.22 -19.86
N GLN A 210 -10.84 -11.39 -20.83
CA GLN A 210 -10.18 -11.29 -22.12
C GLN A 210 -8.81 -10.59 -21.96
N ARG A 211 -7.78 -11.03 -22.70
CA ARG A 211 -6.45 -10.41 -22.67
C ARG A 211 -6.43 -9.23 -23.64
#